data_AF-A0A8J4X6F8-F1
#
_entry.id   AF-A0A8J4X6F8-F1
#
_cell.length_a   1.000
_cell.length_b   1.000
_cell.length_c   1.000
_cell.angle_alpha   90.00
_cell.angle_beta   90.00
_cell.angle_gamma   90.00
#
_symmetry.space_group_name_H-M   'P 1'
#
loop_
_entity.id
_entity.type
_entity.pdbx_description
1 polymer ?
#
loop_
_entity_poly.entity_id
_entity_poly.type
_entity_poly.pdbx_seq_one_letter_code
_entity_poly.pdbx_strand_id
1 'polypeptide(L)'
;MFDGEKASLDAILSTNTIRVPKPVKVVDLESGGAVFIMEHIEMKSLNRYATQLGHQLADMHLHNKQQKEKQKKEEQTVGKGTGQSEVQVIDKFGFHVNTCCGYIPQANDWQEDWVCFYAQQRLQHQLGLVEQSYGDREVQELWSSLQ
;
A
#
# COMPACT_ATOMS: atom_id res chain seq x y z
N MET A 1 -1.73 -14.16 0.13
CA MET A 1 -0.48 -13.41 0.40
C MET A 1 0.07 -12.82 -0.89
N PHE A 2 0.51 -13.65 -1.85
CA PHE A 2 1.09 -13.15 -3.10
C PHE A 2 0.14 -12.30 -3.96
N ASP A 3 -1.18 -12.52 -3.91
CA ASP A 3 -2.12 -11.63 -4.61
C ASP A 3 -2.07 -10.19 -4.10
N GLY A 4 -1.91 -10.03 -2.78
CA GLY A 4 -1.74 -8.72 -2.15
C GLY A 4 -0.44 -8.06 -2.59
N GLU A 5 0.67 -8.80 -2.60
CA GLU A 5 1.97 -8.30 -3.08
C GLU A 5 1.91 -7.90 -4.57
N LYS A 6 1.31 -8.74 -5.41
CA LYS A 6 1.08 -8.47 -6.83
C LYS A 6 0.30 -7.16 -7.02
N ALA A 7 -0.84 -7.02 -6.34
CA ALA A 7 -1.68 -5.82 -6.42
C ALA A 7 -0.94 -4.56 -5.92
N SER A 8 -0.12 -4.68 -4.87
CA SER A 8 0.71 -3.57 -4.39
C SER A 8 1.77 -3.16 -5.42
N LEU A 9 2.44 -4.11 -6.07
CA LEU A 9 3.41 -3.81 -7.13
C LEU A 9 2.74 -3.18 -8.35
N ASP A 10 1.57 -3.67 -8.76
CA ASP A 10 0.76 -3.07 -9.83
C ASP A 10 0.42 -1.60 -9.50
N ALA A 11 -0.02 -1.33 -8.27
CA ALA A 11 -0.36 0.02 -7.82
C ALA A 11 0.85 0.96 -7.75
N ILE A 12 2.02 0.48 -7.31
CA ILE A 12 3.24 1.30 -7.32
C ILE A 12 3.68 1.57 -8.77
N LEU A 13 3.66 0.54 -9.62
CA LEU A 13 4.05 0.64 -11.02
C LEU A 13 3.16 1.64 -11.79
N SER A 14 1.86 1.68 -11.51
CA SER A 14 0.92 2.60 -12.18
C SER A 14 1.17 4.08 -11.86
N THR A 15 1.90 4.39 -10.77
CA THR A 15 2.28 5.78 -10.48
C THR A 15 3.34 6.32 -11.43
N ASN A 16 4.13 5.44 -12.07
CA ASN A 16 5.27 5.79 -12.92
C ASN A 16 6.30 6.72 -12.23
N THR A 17 6.55 6.51 -10.93
CA THR A 17 7.45 7.36 -10.11
C THR A 17 8.75 6.64 -9.74
N ILE A 18 8.63 5.49 -9.08
CA ILE A 18 9.75 4.69 -8.57
C ILE A 18 9.83 3.35 -9.31
N ARG A 19 11.06 2.82 -9.47
CA ARG A 19 11.26 1.52 -10.09
C ARG A 19 10.90 0.40 -9.12
N VAL A 20 10.00 -0.48 -9.55
CA VAL A 20 9.67 -1.77 -8.91
C VAL A 20 9.78 -2.90 -9.94
N PRO A 21 9.96 -4.17 -9.50
CA PRO A 21 9.87 -5.30 -10.42
C PRO A 21 8.45 -5.38 -10.99
N LYS A 22 8.34 -5.54 -12.32
CA LYS A 22 7.03 -5.71 -12.95
C LYS A 22 6.42 -7.05 -12.52
N PRO A 23 5.26 -7.05 -11.85
CA PRO A 23 4.59 -8.29 -11.50
C PRO A 23 4.04 -8.97 -12.76
N VAL A 24 4.12 -10.29 -12.83
CA VAL A 24 3.61 -11.07 -13.97
C VAL A 24 2.39 -11.88 -13.55
N LYS A 25 2.54 -12.81 -12.61
CA LYS A 25 1.45 -13.72 -12.24
C LYS A 25 1.68 -14.42 -10.90
N VAL A 26 0.60 -14.71 -10.18
CA VAL A 26 0.56 -15.65 -9.05
C VAL A 26 -0.02 -16.98 -9.55
N VAL A 27 0.63 -18.09 -9.21
CA VAL A 27 0.25 -19.44 -9.65
C VAL A 27 0.15 -20.36 -8.44
N ASP A 28 -1.00 -21.00 -8.25
CA ASP A 28 -1.17 -22.06 -7.26
C ASP A 28 -0.52 -23.36 -7.75
N LEU A 29 0.16 -24.07 -6.85
CA LEU A 29 0.81 -25.34 -7.15
C LEU A 29 -0.12 -26.50 -6.77
N GLU A 30 -0.17 -27.53 -7.61
CA GLU A 30 -0.98 -28.74 -7.36
C GLU A 30 -0.57 -29.47 -6.07
N SER A 31 0.71 -29.39 -5.70
CA SER A 31 1.25 -29.95 -4.46
C SER A 31 0.90 -29.16 -3.19
N GLY A 32 0.17 -28.05 -3.33
CA GLY A 32 -0.05 -27.06 -2.29
C GLY A 32 0.99 -25.94 -2.31
N GLY A 33 0.58 -24.75 -1.87
CA GLY A 33 1.37 -23.52 -1.93
C GLY A 33 1.16 -22.74 -3.24
N ALA A 34 1.89 -21.63 -3.37
CA ALA A 34 1.80 -20.75 -4.52
C ALA A 34 3.18 -20.18 -4.88
N VAL A 35 3.34 -19.72 -6.13
CA VAL A 35 4.54 -19.05 -6.64
C VAL A 35 4.16 -17.68 -7.18
N PHE A 36 5.01 -16.69 -6.93
CA PHE A 36 4.88 -15.36 -7.50
C PHE A 36 5.97 -15.11 -8.56
N ILE A 37 5.54 -14.80 -9.78
CA ILE A 37 6.39 -14.54 -10.95
C ILE A 37 6.42 -13.04 -11.20
N MET A 38 7.63 -12.48 -11.29
CA MET A 38 7.87 -11.06 -11.56
C MET A 38 9.17 -10.85 -12.35
N GLU A 39 9.39 -9.63 -12.81
CA GLU A 39 10.63 -9.21 -13.45
C GLU A 39 11.86 -9.45 -12.55
N HIS A 40 12.90 -10.05 -13.11
CA HIS A 40 14.21 -10.12 -12.47
C HIS A 40 14.94 -8.77 -12.61
N ILE A 41 15.36 -8.19 -11.49
CA ILE A 41 16.16 -6.96 -11.46
C ILE A 41 17.61 -7.32 -11.11
N GLU A 42 18.53 -6.99 -12.01
CA GLU A 42 19.96 -7.02 -11.70
C GLU A 42 20.30 -5.87 -10.74
N MET A 43 20.36 -6.18 -9.45
CA MET A 43 20.58 -5.19 -8.39
C MET A 43 22.01 -4.61 -8.46
N LYS A 44 22.11 -3.29 -8.35
CA LYS A 44 23.36 -2.53 -8.37
C LYS A 44 23.41 -1.59 -7.17
N SER A 45 24.61 -1.15 -6.78
CA SER A 45 24.78 -0.21 -5.67
C SER A 45 24.01 1.09 -5.92
N LEU A 46 23.27 1.53 -4.89
CA LEU A 46 22.47 2.75 -4.92
C LEU A 46 23.21 3.99 -4.39
N ASN A 47 24.48 3.89 -4.01
CA ASN A 47 25.20 4.97 -3.31
C ASN A 47 25.12 6.33 -4.06
N ARG A 48 25.27 6.33 -5.39
CA ARG A 48 25.16 7.54 -6.22
C ARG A 48 23.73 7.95 -6.59
N TYR A 49 22.74 7.09 -6.30
CA TYR A 49 21.34 7.26 -6.65
C TYR A 49 20.42 7.49 -5.44
N ALA A 50 20.95 7.52 -4.22
CA ALA A 50 20.15 7.67 -3.00
C ALA A 50 19.28 8.93 -3.00
N THR A 51 19.81 10.06 -3.48
CA THR A 51 19.04 11.31 -3.63
C THR A 51 17.90 11.15 -4.65
N GLN A 52 18.17 10.50 -5.78
CA GLN A 52 17.15 10.24 -6.80
C GLN A 52 16.05 9.33 -6.26
N LEU A 53 16.42 8.27 -5.52
CA LEU A 53 15.47 7.38 -4.87
C LEU A 53 14.55 8.16 -3.90
N GLY A 54 15.12 9.07 -3.11
CA GLY A 54 14.35 9.93 -2.21
C GLY A 54 13.32 10.79 -2.95
N HIS A 55 13.70 11.42 -4.07
CA HIS A 55 12.76 12.19 -4.90
C HIS A 55 11.66 11.30 -5.49
N GLN A 56 12.01 10.16 -6.07
CA GLN A 56 11.05 9.23 -6.67
C GLN A 56 10.05 8.69 -5.65
N LEU A 57 10.51 8.41 -4.43
CA LEU A 57 9.64 7.96 -3.35
C LEU A 57 8.68 9.07 -2.87
N ALA A 58 9.17 10.32 -2.80
CA ALA A 58 8.33 11.47 -2.47
C ALA A 58 7.26 11.71 -3.56
N ASP A 59 7.65 11.61 -4.83
CA ASP A 59 6.71 11.71 -5.96
C ASP A 59 5.64 10.61 -5.90
N MET A 60 6.03 9.38 -5.56
CA MET A 60 5.09 8.26 -5.37
C MET A 60 4.05 8.58 -4.29
N HIS A 61 4.47 9.08 -3.14
CA HIS A 61 3.55 9.44 -2.04
C HIS A 61 2.63 10.62 -2.40
N LEU A 62 3.11 11.57 -3.21
CA LEU A 62 2.34 12.74 -3.62
C LEU A 62 1.42 12.48 -4.82
N HIS A 63 1.58 11.36 -5.53
CA HIS A 63 0.85 11.05 -6.76
C HIS A 63 -0.66 11.24 -6.63
N ASN A 64 -1.30 10.60 -5.65
CA ASN A 64 -2.76 10.68 -5.46
C ASN A 64 -3.23 12.13 -5.14
N LYS A 65 -2.45 12.87 -4.35
CA LYS A 65 -2.73 14.28 -4.06
C LYS A 65 -2.68 15.14 -5.33
N GLN A 66 -1.66 14.95 -6.16
CA GLN A 66 -1.51 15.65 -7.43
C GLN A 66 -2.65 15.34 -8.39
N GLN A 67 -3.09 14.08 -8.47
CA GLN A 67 -4.26 13.70 -9.29
C GLN A 67 -5.53 14.41 -8.81
N LYS A 68 -5.77 14.45 -7.48
CA LYS A 68 -6.90 15.17 -6.89
C LYS A 68 -6.89 16.65 -7.24
N GLU A 69 -5.73 17.30 -7.17
CA GLU A 69 -5.57 18.71 -7.52
C GLU A 69 -5.78 18.97 -9.03
N LYS A 70 -5.31 18.06 -9.88
CA LYS A 70 -5.50 18.12 -11.33
C LYS A 70 -6.98 17.97 -11.70
N GLN A 71 -7.66 16.96 -11.14
CA GLN A 71 -9.08 16.72 -11.35
C GLN A 71 -9.91 17.96 -10.96
N LYS A 72 -9.64 18.55 -9.78
CA LYS A 72 -10.31 19.79 -9.34
C LYS A 72 -10.13 20.97 -10.31
N LYS A 73 -8.95 21.13 -10.91
CA LYS A 73 -8.69 22.19 -11.91
C LYS A 73 -9.43 21.94 -13.22
N GLU A 74 -9.52 20.67 -13.64
CA GLU A 74 -10.22 20.27 -14.85
C GLU A 74 -11.74 20.43 -14.70
N GLU A 75 -12.31 20.09 -13.55
CA GLU A 75 -13.73 20.31 -13.22
C GLU A 75 -14.11 21.81 -13.23
N GLN A 76 -13.16 22.70 -12.98
CA GLN A 76 -13.35 24.16 -13.02
C GLN A 76 -13.22 24.77 -14.43
N THR A 77 -12.86 23.98 -15.45
CA THR A 77 -12.61 24.47 -16.81
C THR A 77 -13.69 23.96 -17.79
N VAL A 78 -14.51 24.84 -18.34
CA VAL A 78 -15.54 24.47 -19.35
C VAL A 78 -14.87 24.24 -20.72
N GLY A 79 -15.07 23.07 -21.33
CA GLY A 79 -14.70 22.81 -22.74
C GLY A 79 -13.66 21.71 -23.01
N LYS A 80 -13.16 20.99 -21.99
CA LYS A 80 -12.36 19.78 -22.23
C LYS A 80 -13.28 18.56 -22.38
N GLY A 81 -13.23 17.96 -23.56
CA GLY A 81 -13.94 16.72 -23.89
C GLY A 81 -13.57 15.55 -22.98
N THR A 82 -14.41 14.53 -22.98
CA THR A 82 -14.40 13.28 -22.19
C THR A 82 -13.18 12.37 -22.41
N GLY A 83 -11.98 12.92 -22.58
CA GLY A 83 -10.71 12.19 -22.52
C GLY A 83 -10.31 11.94 -21.07
N GLN A 84 -11.16 11.25 -20.32
CA GLN A 84 -10.91 10.86 -18.94
C GLN A 84 -9.75 9.86 -18.92
N SER A 85 -8.56 10.29 -18.49
CA SER A 85 -7.65 9.32 -17.86
C SER A 85 -8.31 8.89 -16.56
N GLU A 86 -8.89 7.69 -16.55
CA GLU A 86 -9.60 7.02 -15.45
C GLU A 86 -8.68 6.68 -14.25
N VAL A 87 -7.77 7.56 -13.84
CA VAL A 87 -7.01 7.34 -12.62
C VAL A 87 -7.91 7.75 -11.45
N GLN A 88 -8.51 6.75 -10.81
CA GLN A 88 -9.39 6.93 -9.65
C GLN A 88 -8.61 7.57 -8.50
N VAL A 89 -9.01 8.79 -8.13
CA VAL A 89 -8.51 9.45 -6.92
C VAL A 89 -9.10 8.76 -5.69
N ILE A 90 -8.25 8.46 -4.72
CA ILE A 90 -8.63 7.82 -3.46
C ILE A 90 -8.65 8.87 -2.34
N ASP A 91 -9.71 8.91 -1.56
CA ASP A 91 -9.90 9.84 -0.44
C ASP A 91 -9.94 9.18 0.94
N LYS A 92 -9.83 7.84 0.97
CA LYS A 92 -9.84 7.02 2.18
C LYS A 92 -8.48 6.35 2.41
N PHE A 93 -8.24 5.90 3.64
CA PHE A 93 -7.09 5.08 4.02
C PHE A 93 -7.47 3.61 3.91
N GLY A 94 -6.64 2.83 3.23
CA GLY A 94 -6.91 1.42 2.98
C GLY A 94 -6.32 0.96 1.65
N PHE A 95 -6.72 -0.23 1.24
CA PHE A 95 -6.33 -0.83 -0.03
C PHE A 95 -7.40 -1.83 -0.47
N HIS A 96 -7.61 -1.97 -1.78
CA HIS A 96 -8.69 -2.79 -2.34
C HIS A 96 -8.51 -4.31 -2.10
N VAL A 97 -7.35 -4.73 -1.63
CA VAL A 97 -7.07 -6.11 -1.20
C VAL A 97 -6.31 -6.11 0.12
N ASN A 98 -6.50 -7.16 0.92
CA ASN A 98 -5.67 -7.39 2.09
C ASN A 98 -4.23 -7.75 1.68
N THR A 99 -3.26 -7.18 2.37
CA THR A 99 -1.83 -7.42 2.16
C THR A 99 -1.25 -8.22 3.32
N CYS A 100 0.07 -8.43 3.32
CA CYS A 100 0.75 -9.04 4.44
C CYS A 100 2.04 -8.27 4.77
N CYS A 101 2.41 -8.21 6.04
CA CYS A 101 3.74 -7.81 6.50
C CYS A 101 4.48 -9.06 6.99
N GLY A 102 5.36 -9.61 6.15
CA GLY A 102 5.85 -10.97 6.35
C GLY A 102 4.68 -11.96 6.31
N TYR A 103 4.54 -12.79 7.35
CA TYR A 103 3.43 -13.75 7.49
C TYR A 103 2.17 -13.17 8.15
N ILE A 104 2.20 -11.90 8.56
CA ILE A 104 1.11 -11.27 9.29
C ILE A 104 0.13 -10.64 8.30
N PRO A 105 -1.13 -11.10 8.22
CA PRO A 105 -2.15 -10.46 7.39
C PRO A 105 -2.40 -9.02 7.84
N GLN A 106 -2.61 -8.11 6.88
CA GLN A 106 -2.97 -6.73 7.14
C GLN A 106 -4.37 -6.47 6.57
N ALA A 107 -5.32 -6.16 7.46
CA ALA A 107 -6.62 -5.66 7.06
C ALA A 107 -6.44 -4.28 6.39
N ASN A 108 -7.12 -4.09 5.27
CA ASN A 108 -7.02 -2.87 4.47
C ASN A 108 -8.38 -2.25 4.17
N ASP A 109 -9.41 -2.60 4.95
CA ASP A 109 -10.75 -2.04 4.82
C ASP A 109 -10.69 -0.51 4.86
N TRP A 110 -11.37 0.11 3.91
CA TRP A 110 -11.34 1.56 3.73
C TRP A 110 -11.89 2.30 4.96
N GLN A 111 -11.14 3.32 5.40
CA GLN A 111 -11.47 4.18 6.52
C GLN A 111 -11.28 5.65 6.14
N GLU A 112 -12.16 6.52 6.63
CA GLU A 112 -12.06 7.97 6.37
C GLU A 112 -11.05 8.66 7.30
N ASP A 113 -10.91 8.16 8.53
CA ASP A 113 -10.00 8.70 9.52
C ASP A 113 -8.72 7.88 9.65
N TRP A 114 -7.58 8.57 9.57
CA TRP A 114 -6.26 7.92 9.66
C TRP A 114 -5.99 7.35 11.04
N VAL A 115 -6.41 8.05 12.10
CA VAL A 115 -6.13 7.62 13.48
C VAL A 115 -6.88 6.33 13.77
N CYS A 116 -8.16 6.25 13.43
CA CYS A 116 -8.96 5.03 13.51
C CYS A 116 -8.34 3.89 12.69
N PHE A 117 -7.99 4.15 11.42
CA PHE A 117 -7.36 3.14 10.56
C PHE A 117 -6.07 2.58 11.17
N TYR A 118 -5.16 3.45 11.60
CA TYR A 118 -3.86 3.03 12.11
C TYR A 118 -3.98 2.37 13.48
N ALA A 119 -4.77 2.92 14.39
CA ALA A 119 -4.97 2.35 15.72
C ALA A 119 -5.63 0.96 15.65
N GLN A 120 -6.71 0.82 14.88
CA GLN A 120 -7.52 -0.41 14.86
C GLN A 120 -6.97 -1.46 13.90
N GLN A 121 -6.50 -1.08 12.71
CA GLN A 121 -6.08 -2.04 11.67
C GLN A 121 -4.56 -2.25 11.59
N ARG A 122 -3.76 -1.53 12.38
CA ARG A 122 -2.31 -1.76 12.49
C ARG A 122 -1.91 -2.09 13.92
N LEU A 123 -2.09 -1.16 14.85
CA LEU A 123 -1.58 -1.31 16.22
C LEU A 123 -2.33 -2.38 17.01
N GLN A 124 -3.67 -2.30 17.09
CA GLN A 124 -4.50 -3.27 17.80
C GLN A 124 -4.24 -4.72 17.36
N HIS A 125 -4.05 -4.95 16.06
CA HIS A 125 -3.74 -6.28 15.54
C HIS A 125 -2.40 -6.80 16.08
N GLN A 126 -1.34 -5.98 16.06
CA GLN A 126 -0.03 -6.35 16.60
C GLN A 126 -0.10 -6.60 18.10
N LEU A 127 -0.85 -5.80 18.86
CA LEU A 127 -1.03 -5.98 20.30
C LEU A 127 -1.75 -7.30 20.61
N GLY A 128 -2.78 -7.64 19.83
CA GLY A 128 -3.46 -8.93 19.96
C GLY A 128 -2.53 -10.12 19.66
N LEU A 129 -1.62 -9.99 18.70
CA LEU A 129 -0.61 -11.03 18.42
C LEU A 129 0.40 -11.17 19.57
N VAL A 130 0.83 -10.07 20.17
CA VAL A 130 1.74 -10.08 21.34
C VAL A 130 1.06 -10.74 22.53
N GLU A 131 -0.19 -10.39 22.83
CA GLU A 131 -0.96 -11.01 23.90
C GLU A 131 -1.12 -12.51 23.68
N GLN A 132 -1.48 -12.94 22.47
CA GLN A 132 -1.63 -14.37 22.17
C GLN A 132 -0.31 -15.14 22.28
N SER A 133 0.80 -14.52 21.90
CA SER A 133 2.11 -15.18 21.85
C SER A 133 2.83 -15.19 23.21
N TYR A 134 2.63 -14.15 24.02
CA TYR A 134 3.40 -13.91 25.25
C TYR A 134 2.54 -13.80 26.52
N GLY A 135 1.21 -13.73 26.40
CA GLY A 135 0.29 -13.64 27.54
C GLY A 135 0.34 -12.32 28.30
N ASP A 136 0.84 -11.25 27.67
CA ASP A 136 1.06 -9.96 28.32
C ASP A 136 -0.25 -9.17 28.48
N ARG A 137 -0.78 -9.16 29.71
CA ARG A 137 -2.02 -8.46 30.08
C ARG A 137 -1.82 -6.95 30.30
N GLU A 138 -0.61 -6.52 30.65
CA GLU A 138 -0.32 -5.09 30.87
C GLU A 138 -0.51 -4.30 29.56
N VAL A 139 -0.18 -4.92 28.43
CA VAL A 139 -0.37 -4.37 27.09
C VAL A 139 -1.85 -4.01 26.82
N GLN A 140 -2.81 -4.84 27.26
CA GLN A 140 -4.23 -4.54 27.08
C GLN A 140 -4.70 -3.38 27.97
N GLU A 141 -4.23 -3.33 29.22
CA GLU A 141 -4.58 -2.26 30.16
C GLU A 141 -4.08 -0.91 29.65
N LEU A 142 -2.80 -0.85 29.23
CA LEU A 142 -2.21 0.35 28.66
C LEU A 142 -2.90 0.76 27.36
N TRP A 143 -3.20 -0.19 26.48
CA TRP A 143 -3.89 0.11 25.22
C TRP A 143 -5.30 0.66 25.45
N SER A 144 -6.04 0.12 26.43
CA SER A 144 -7.37 0.60 26.78
C SER A 144 -7.37 2.03 27.33
N SER A 145 -6.27 2.48 27.93
CA SER A 145 -6.14 3.87 28.41
C SER A 145 -5.84 4.90 27.32
N LEU A 146 -5.54 4.45 26.11
CA LEU A 146 -5.24 5.30 24.94
C LEU A 146 -6.43 5.44 23.98
N GLN A 147 -7.53 4.70 24.22
CA GLN A 147 -8.77 4.78 23.45
C GLN A 147 -9.77 5.75 24.09
#